data_AF-A0A0C9TS21-F1
#
_entry.id   AF-A0A0C9TS21-F1
#
_cell.length_a   1.000
_cell.length_b   1.000
_cell.length_c   1.000
_cell.angle_alpha   90.00
_cell.angle_beta   90.00
_cell.angle_gamma   90.00
#
_symmetry.space_group_name_H-M   'P 1'
#
loop_
_entity.id
_entity.type
_entity.pdbx_description
1 polymer ?
#
loop_
_entity_poly.entity_id
_entity_poly.type
_entity_poly.pdbx_seq_one_letter_code
_entity_poly.pdbx_strand_id
1 'polypeptide(L)'
;MPGKQKSGPPYNDPPPGTYVTVTNPWGMHTNPRERGQSDVDRLAAWAGVVLLEAGVGDNGQAPSVECVYRLGTRDEVIIQFPLGTDIFPLLGEHRWATIAKQWTGSPNDPRSSCVFIYNWRNNGDPATHNWTEQYPNRLPPGSVPSKSPYPPPTWTRPPARLTNLVISIPPPPAPPPLPDPGLGSCSPEVVPTPSQCDIGQPRSPKAQSPALEEQPPAENTSLFSPYHPPSQHPSHAHFLNQDQQHTHTPSEPTPEPKFKKKFDPYELGEVLHS
;
A
#
# COMPACT_ATOMS: atom_id res chain seq x y z
N MET A 1 -12.65 8.29 35.55
CA MET A 1 -11.65 7.21 35.43
C MET A 1 -11.84 6.53 34.07
N PRO A 2 -11.01 6.79 33.05
CA PRO A 2 -11.09 6.05 31.78
C PRO A 2 -10.76 4.58 32.06
N GLY A 3 -11.72 3.68 31.79
CA GLY A 3 -11.52 2.24 31.96
C GLY A 3 -10.41 1.74 31.04
N LYS A 4 -9.51 0.90 31.56
CA LYS A 4 -8.50 0.21 30.75
C LYS A 4 -9.22 -0.57 29.66
N GLN A 5 -8.95 -0.24 28.40
CA GLN A 5 -9.38 -1.07 27.28
C GLN A 5 -8.80 -2.47 27.50
N LYS A 6 -9.66 -3.48 27.57
CA LYS A 6 -9.24 -4.87 27.67
C LYS A 6 -8.54 -5.21 26.35
N SER A 7 -7.22 -5.11 26.33
CA SER A 7 -6.41 -5.69 25.26
C SER A 7 -6.68 -7.19 25.25
N GLY A 8 -7.02 -7.75 24.10
CA GLY A 8 -7.10 -9.19 23.94
C GLY A 8 -5.77 -9.86 24.32
N PRO A 9 -5.77 -11.16 24.65
CA PRO A 9 -4.53 -11.91 24.81
C PRO A 9 -3.69 -11.80 23.52
N PRO A 10 -2.35 -11.83 23.62
CA PRO A 10 -1.49 -11.81 22.43
C PRO A 10 -1.84 -12.99 21.52
N TYR A 11 -1.96 -12.71 20.23
CA TYR A 11 -2.23 -13.69 19.20
C TYR A 11 -0.93 -14.45 18.91
N ASN A 12 -0.91 -15.75 19.23
CA ASN A 12 0.25 -16.61 19.03
C ASN A 12 0.24 -17.33 17.69
N ASP A 13 -0.92 -17.39 17.04
CA ASP A 13 -1.05 -17.99 15.71
C ASP A 13 -0.37 -17.11 14.66
N PRO A 14 0.36 -17.72 13.70
CA PRO A 14 0.95 -16.97 12.61
C PRO A 14 -0.15 -16.28 11.78
N PRO A 15 0.10 -15.06 11.28
CA PRO A 15 -0.86 -14.39 10.41
C PRO A 15 -1.06 -15.19 9.12
N PRO A 16 -2.28 -15.22 8.56
CA PRO A 16 -2.57 -15.95 7.32
C PRO A 16 -1.97 -15.27 6.08
N GLY A 17 -1.49 -14.03 6.21
CA GLY A 17 -0.89 -13.23 5.15
C GLY A 17 0.18 -12.27 5.67
N THR A 18 0.73 -11.47 4.78
CA THR A 18 1.72 -10.43 5.13
C THR A 18 1.01 -9.08 5.23
N TYR A 19 1.10 -8.42 6.39
CA TYR A 19 0.33 -7.22 6.66
C TYR A 19 1.21 -5.98 6.85
N VAL A 20 0.86 -4.89 6.17
CA VAL A 20 1.47 -3.58 6.37
C VAL A 20 0.42 -2.54 6.71
N THR A 21 0.79 -1.54 7.49
CA THR A 21 -0.04 -0.37 7.77
C THR A 21 0.50 0.83 7.00
N VAL A 22 -0.38 1.54 6.29
CA VAL A 22 -0.04 2.76 5.54
C VAL A 22 -0.75 3.96 6.15
N THR A 23 0.00 4.99 6.50
CA THR A 23 -0.54 6.30 6.91
C THR A 23 -0.51 7.26 5.75
N ASN A 24 -1.53 8.13 5.65
CA ASN A 24 -1.69 9.05 4.51
C ASN A 24 -1.47 8.32 3.17
N PRO A 25 -2.28 7.30 2.85
CA PRO A 25 -2.08 6.47 1.66
C PRO A 25 -2.13 7.29 0.37
N TRP A 26 -1.10 7.15 -0.48
CA TRP A 26 -1.01 7.86 -1.76
C TRP A 26 -2.10 7.36 -2.71
N GLY A 27 -2.66 8.28 -3.50
CA GLY A 27 -3.72 7.97 -4.46
C GLY A 27 -5.11 7.79 -3.82
N MET A 28 -5.23 7.96 -2.50
CA MET A 28 -6.52 7.97 -1.81
C MET A 28 -6.98 9.38 -1.44
N HIS A 29 -8.29 9.54 -1.28
CA HIS A 29 -8.87 10.76 -0.74
C HIS A 29 -8.36 11.08 0.68
N THR A 30 -8.08 12.36 0.95
CA THR A 30 -7.56 12.82 2.25
C THR A 30 -8.59 12.65 3.37
N ASN A 31 -9.86 12.94 3.09
CA ASN A 31 -10.97 12.66 4.02
C ASN A 31 -11.30 11.16 4.01
N PRO A 32 -11.10 10.42 5.13
CA PRO A 32 -11.34 8.97 5.18
C PRO A 32 -12.77 8.53 4.88
N ARG A 33 -13.75 9.41 5.11
CA ARG A 33 -15.17 9.14 4.88
C ARG A 33 -15.54 9.13 3.40
N GLU A 34 -14.78 9.87 2.60
CA GLU A 34 -15.02 10.02 1.16
C GLU A 34 -14.22 9.00 0.34
N ARG A 35 -13.35 8.22 0.99
CA ARG A 35 -12.60 7.16 0.32
C ARG A 35 -13.56 6.13 -0.26
N GLY A 36 -13.41 5.79 -1.53
CA GLY A 36 -14.22 4.80 -2.25
C GLY A 36 -13.40 3.63 -2.78
N GLN A 37 -14.05 2.75 -3.54
CA GLN A 37 -13.38 1.60 -4.17
C GLN A 37 -12.23 2.03 -5.10
N SER A 38 -12.41 3.12 -5.87
CA SER A 38 -11.35 3.62 -6.75
C SER A 38 -10.07 4.04 -6.01
N ASP A 39 -10.18 4.48 -4.75
CA ASP A 39 -9.01 4.79 -3.93
C ASP A 39 -8.28 3.52 -3.48
N VAL A 40 -9.04 2.48 -3.14
CA VAL A 40 -8.49 1.16 -2.79
C VAL A 40 -7.77 0.53 -3.98
N ASP A 41 -8.38 0.56 -5.16
CA ASP A 41 -7.80 0.05 -6.39
C ASP A 41 -6.48 0.79 -6.73
N ARG A 42 -6.46 2.13 -6.57
CA ARG A 42 -5.25 2.95 -6.76
C ARG A 42 -4.16 2.65 -5.73
N LEU A 43 -4.51 2.52 -4.45
CA LEU A 43 -3.57 2.19 -3.39
C LEU A 43 -2.94 0.80 -3.63
N ALA A 44 -3.75 -0.19 -3.97
CA ALA A 44 -3.29 -1.54 -4.27
C ALA A 44 -2.36 -1.56 -5.49
N ALA A 45 -2.75 -0.86 -6.56
CA ALA A 45 -1.91 -0.73 -7.74
C ALA A 45 -0.58 -0.02 -7.45
N TRP A 46 -0.58 1.01 -6.60
CA TRP A 46 0.65 1.69 -6.19
C TRP A 46 1.57 0.72 -5.46
N ALA A 47 1.07 0.02 -4.45
CA ALA A 47 1.87 -0.93 -3.69
C ALA A 47 2.47 -2.02 -4.60
N GLY A 48 1.68 -2.51 -5.56
CA GLY A 48 2.15 -3.45 -6.58
C GLY A 48 3.27 -2.89 -7.46
N VAL A 49 3.19 -1.61 -7.87
CA VAL A 49 4.27 -0.97 -8.66
C VAL A 49 5.57 -0.91 -7.87
N VAL A 50 5.52 -0.51 -6.59
CA VAL A 50 6.72 -0.44 -5.73
C VAL A 50 7.39 -1.81 -5.64
N LEU A 51 6.60 -2.86 -5.39
CA LEU A 51 7.11 -4.22 -5.28
C LEU A 51 7.68 -4.73 -6.61
N LEU A 52 6.97 -4.53 -7.72
CA LEU A 52 7.42 -4.98 -9.03
C LEU A 52 8.73 -4.32 -9.46
N GLU A 53 8.87 -3.01 -9.27
CA GLU A 53 10.12 -2.31 -9.62
C GLU A 53 11.29 -2.69 -8.71
N ALA A 54 11.02 -3.14 -7.48
CA ALA A 54 12.02 -3.73 -6.60
C ALA A 54 12.36 -5.19 -6.95
N GLY A 55 11.75 -5.76 -8.00
CA GLY A 55 11.95 -7.15 -8.41
C GLY A 55 11.20 -8.18 -7.57
N VAL A 56 10.23 -7.73 -6.76
CA VAL A 56 9.34 -8.62 -6.00
C VAL A 56 8.16 -8.98 -6.90
N GLY A 57 8.00 -10.28 -7.16
CA GLY A 57 6.92 -10.82 -7.98
C GLY A 57 7.39 -11.95 -8.90
N ASP A 58 6.44 -12.65 -9.51
CA ASP A 58 6.69 -13.77 -10.42
C ASP A 58 6.41 -13.38 -11.86
N ASN A 59 7.29 -13.76 -12.78
CA ASN A 59 7.11 -13.56 -14.23
C ASN A 59 6.79 -12.10 -14.63
N GLY A 60 7.40 -11.14 -13.93
CA GLY A 60 7.18 -9.70 -14.19
C GLY A 60 5.79 -9.21 -13.77
N GLN A 61 5.06 -9.95 -12.93
CA GLN A 61 3.80 -9.51 -12.34
C GLN A 61 4.00 -9.12 -10.88
N ALA A 62 3.46 -7.96 -10.51
CA ALA A 62 3.43 -7.51 -9.13
C ALA A 62 2.65 -8.51 -8.25
N PRO A 63 3.05 -8.72 -6.98
CA PRO A 63 2.24 -9.43 -6.00
C PRO A 63 0.84 -8.82 -5.92
N SER A 64 -0.19 -9.66 -5.92
CA SER A 64 -1.58 -9.20 -5.80
C SER A 64 -1.85 -8.76 -4.36
N VAL A 65 -2.43 -7.59 -4.16
CA VAL A 65 -3.00 -7.20 -2.87
C VAL A 65 -4.31 -7.99 -2.68
N GLU A 66 -4.40 -8.74 -1.59
CA GLU A 66 -5.58 -9.57 -1.31
C GLU A 66 -6.72 -8.74 -0.71
N CYS A 67 -6.41 -7.90 0.28
CA CYS A 67 -7.41 -7.10 0.99
C CYS A 67 -6.82 -5.78 1.47
N VAL A 68 -7.64 -4.73 1.49
CA VAL A 68 -7.37 -3.46 2.14
C VAL A 68 -8.40 -3.23 3.23
N TYR A 69 -7.92 -3.15 4.47
CA TYR A 69 -8.72 -2.88 5.65
C TYR A 69 -8.71 -1.39 5.96
N ARG A 70 -9.89 -0.80 6.18
CA ARG A 70 -10.04 0.62 6.50
C ARG A 70 -10.95 0.87 7.69
N LEU A 71 -10.71 1.97 8.38
CA LEU A 71 -11.66 2.56 9.33
C LEU A 71 -12.15 3.89 8.77
N GLY A 72 -13.47 4.11 8.74
CA GLY A 72 -14.06 5.32 8.15
C GLY A 72 -13.70 6.64 8.86
N THR A 73 -13.09 6.57 10.05
CA THR A 73 -12.69 7.72 10.87
C THR A 73 -11.19 7.94 10.93
N ARG A 74 -10.39 7.01 10.41
CA ARG A 74 -8.93 7.03 10.56
C ARG A 74 -8.24 7.22 9.23
N ASP A 75 -7.07 7.84 9.27
CA ASP A 75 -6.30 8.10 8.06
C ASP A 75 -5.49 6.87 7.63
N GLU A 76 -5.12 6.00 8.56
CA GLU A 76 -4.39 4.77 8.26
C GLU A 76 -5.26 3.66 7.66
N VAL A 77 -4.61 2.79 6.89
CA VAL A 77 -5.19 1.59 6.29
C VAL A 77 -4.23 0.42 6.49
N ILE A 78 -4.74 -0.81 6.51
CA ILE A 78 -3.92 -2.02 6.57
C ILE A 78 -4.07 -2.74 5.23
N ILE A 79 -2.94 -3.14 4.63
CA ILE A 79 -2.90 -3.88 3.37
C ILE A 79 -2.46 -5.30 3.69
N GLN A 80 -3.20 -6.28 3.18
CA GLN A 80 -2.85 -7.68 3.19
C GLN A 80 -2.30 -8.12 1.84
N PHE A 81 -1.14 -8.75 1.89
CA PHE A 81 -0.53 -9.47 0.78
C PHE A 81 -0.54 -10.97 1.06
N PRO A 82 -0.34 -11.81 0.02
CA PRO A 82 -0.11 -13.22 0.19
C PRO A 82 1.00 -13.48 1.19
N LEU A 83 0.88 -14.59 1.92
CA LEU A 83 1.89 -15.03 2.87
C LEU A 83 3.24 -15.19 2.18
N GLY A 84 4.30 -14.61 2.77
CA GLY A 84 5.66 -14.70 2.24
C GLY A 84 6.03 -13.64 1.19
N THR A 85 5.12 -12.71 0.87
CA THR A 85 5.45 -11.55 0.03
C THR A 85 6.56 -10.72 0.68
N ASP A 86 7.64 -10.45 -0.06
CA ASP A 86 8.70 -9.54 0.39
C ASP A 86 8.19 -8.09 0.39
N ILE A 87 7.84 -7.60 1.57
CA ILE A 87 7.33 -6.24 1.77
C ILE A 87 8.42 -5.20 2.08
N PHE A 88 9.70 -5.60 2.22
CA PHE A 88 10.76 -4.68 2.62
C PHE A 88 10.88 -3.44 1.70
N PRO A 89 10.74 -3.54 0.37
CA PRO A 89 10.80 -2.38 -0.51
C PRO A 89 9.67 -1.35 -0.28
N LEU A 90 8.55 -1.77 0.34
CA LEU A 90 7.47 -0.86 0.70
C LEU A 90 7.75 -0.09 1.99
N LEU A 91 8.60 -0.59 2.88
CA LEU A 91 8.73 -0.06 4.23
C LEU A 91 9.44 1.31 4.26
N GLY A 92 8.89 2.25 5.04
CA GLY A 92 9.44 3.60 5.20
C GLY A 92 8.53 4.71 4.67
N GLU A 93 9.11 5.89 4.46
CA GLU A 93 8.46 7.09 3.97
C GLU A 93 8.59 7.22 2.45
N HIS A 94 7.44 7.42 1.79
CA HIS A 94 7.31 7.66 0.35
C HIS A 94 6.80 9.07 0.12
N ARG A 95 7.72 9.99 -0.24
CA ARG A 95 7.38 11.40 -0.47
C ARG A 95 6.67 11.60 -1.80
N TRP A 96 5.48 12.19 -1.77
CA TRP A 96 4.61 12.26 -2.95
C TRP A 96 5.23 13.07 -4.09
N ALA A 97 5.88 14.20 -3.77
CA ALA A 97 6.60 15.02 -4.74
C ALA A 97 7.76 14.28 -5.43
N THR A 98 8.38 13.32 -4.72
CA THR A 98 9.49 12.53 -5.24
C THR A 98 9.00 11.40 -6.13
N ILE A 99 7.91 10.72 -5.76
CA ILE A 99 7.43 9.52 -6.47
C ILE A 99 6.46 9.81 -7.61
N ALA A 100 5.70 10.92 -7.59
CA ALA A 100 4.68 11.20 -8.61
C ALA A 100 5.30 11.72 -9.92
N LYS A 101 4.90 11.16 -11.07
CA LYS A 101 5.41 11.55 -12.40
C LYS A 101 5.02 12.98 -12.80
N GLN A 102 3.81 13.40 -12.46
CA GLN A 102 3.26 14.73 -12.75
C GLN A 102 2.73 15.35 -11.47
N TRP A 103 3.65 15.72 -10.58
CA TRP A 103 3.29 16.36 -9.33
C TRP A 103 2.78 17.79 -9.58
N THR A 104 1.56 18.08 -9.16
CA THR A 104 0.94 19.41 -9.30
C THR A 104 1.16 20.32 -8.09
N GLY A 105 1.72 19.78 -7.00
CA GLY A 105 2.03 20.55 -5.79
C GLY A 105 3.42 21.19 -5.81
N SER A 106 3.82 21.74 -4.66
CA SER A 106 5.19 22.27 -4.47
C SER A 106 6.23 21.15 -4.58
N PRO A 107 7.41 21.38 -5.18
CA PRO A 107 8.52 20.42 -5.16
C PRO A 107 8.94 19.99 -3.73
N ASN A 108 8.69 20.86 -2.75
CA ASN A 108 9.00 20.64 -1.33
C ASN A 108 7.76 20.29 -0.51
N ASP A 109 6.72 19.72 -1.14
CA ASP A 109 5.52 19.32 -0.42
C ASP A 109 5.86 18.24 0.63
N PRO A 110 5.49 18.46 1.91
CA PRO A 110 5.84 17.54 3.00
C PRO A 110 4.97 16.28 3.01
N ARG A 111 3.95 16.16 2.16
CA ARG A 111 3.06 15.01 2.14
C ARG A 111 3.81 13.74 1.73
N SER A 112 3.64 12.71 2.54
CA SER A 112 4.24 11.41 2.34
C SER A 112 3.31 10.31 2.83
N SER A 113 3.40 9.15 2.19
CA SER A 113 2.84 7.91 2.71
C SER A 113 3.90 7.24 3.57
N CYS A 114 3.56 6.85 4.79
CA CYS A 114 4.50 6.06 5.61
C CYS A 114 3.96 4.64 5.75
N VAL A 115 4.82 3.65 5.50
CA VAL A 115 4.47 2.24 5.52
C VAL A 115 5.27 1.54 6.61
N PHE A 116 4.56 0.78 7.44
CA PHE A 116 5.13 0.02 8.55
C PHE A 116 4.58 -1.41 8.57
N ILE A 117 5.26 -2.31 9.25
CA ILE A 117 4.75 -3.68 9.44
C ILE A 117 3.60 -3.64 10.44
N TYR A 118 2.49 -4.30 10.16
CA TYR A 118 1.37 -4.41 11.09
C TYR A 118 1.70 -5.35 12.26
N ASN A 119 1.35 -4.95 13.48
CA ASN A 119 1.64 -5.72 14.68
C ASN A 119 0.53 -6.75 14.97
N TRP A 120 0.52 -7.82 14.17
CA TRP A 120 -0.45 -8.93 14.29
C TRP A 120 -0.49 -9.53 15.70
N ARG A 121 0.68 -9.75 16.31
CA ARG A 121 0.76 -10.37 17.65
C ARG A 121 -0.06 -9.62 18.70
N ASN A 122 -0.12 -8.30 18.61
CA ASN A 122 -0.83 -7.46 19.57
C ASN A 122 -2.26 -7.13 19.15
N ASN A 123 -2.55 -7.09 17.84
CA ASN A 123 -3.82 -6.59 17.31
C ASN A 123 -4.64 -7.64 16.56
N GLY A 124 -4.13 -8.84 16.35
CA GLY A 124 -4.83 -9.94 15.68
C GLY A 124 -5.33 -9.59 14.28
N ASP A 125 -6.38 -10.28 13.88
CA ASP A 125 -7.04 -10.10 12.60
C ASP A 125 -7.77 -8.76 12.51
N PRO A 126 -7.39 -7.85 11.59
CA PRO A 126 -8.09 -6.59 11.38
C PRO A 126 -9.61 -6.75 11.18
N ALA A 127 -10.08 -7.82 10.53
CA ALA A 127 -11.51 -8.06 10.30
C ALA A 127 -12.31 -8.14 11.62
N THR A 128 -11.67 -8.57 12.71
CA THR A 128 -12.30 -8.71 14.04
C THR A 128 -12.35 -7.40 14.84
N HIS A 129 -11.72 -6.33 14.34
CA HIS A 129 -11.53 -5.06 15.06
C HIS A 129 -12.25 -3.86 14.44
N ASN A 130 -13.44 -4.07 13.85
CA ASN A 130 -14.26 -3.07 13.16
C ASN A 130 -13.64 -2.48 11.89
N TRP A 131 -12.59 -3.09 11.36
CA TRP A 131 -12.08 -2.68 10.05
C TRP A 131 -13.02 -3.18 8.96
N THR A 132 -13.30 -2.34 7.99
CA THR A 132 -14.05 -2.72 6.79
C THR A 132 -13.10 -3.31 5.78
N GLU A 133 -13.40 -4.51 5.30
CA GLU A 133 -12.65 -5.20 4.25
C GLU A 133 -13.04 -4.66 2.87
N GLN A 134 -12.05 -4.36 2.05
CA GLN A 134 -12.23 -3.96 0.66
C GLN A 134 -11.24 -4.70 -0.22
N TYR A 135 -11.76 -5.40 -1.23
CA TYR A 135 -10.99 -6.19 -2.16
C TYR A 135 -10.69 -5.35 -3.40
N PRO A 136 -9.43 -5.05 -3.71
CA PRO A 136 -9.08 -4.20 -4.84
C PRO A 136 -9.36 -4.88 -6.18
N ASN A 137 -9.87 -4.13 -7.15
CA ASN A 137 -9.88 -4.54 -8.54
C ASN A 137 -8.48 -4.36 -9.13
N ARG A 138 -8.05 -5.32 -9.95
CA ARG A 138 -6.77 -5.21 -10.67
C ARG A 138 -6.85 -4.07 -11.67
N LEU A 139 -6.07 -3.01 -11.45
CA LEU A 139 -5.92 -1.95 -12.44
C LEU A 139 -4.90 -2.34 -13.52
N PRO A 140 -5.05 -1.82 -14.75
CA PRO A 140 -4.05 -1.99 -15.81
C PRO A 140 -2.65 -1.48 -15.39
N PRO A 141 -1.56 -2.08 -15.90
CA PRO A 141 -0.22 -1.54 -15.72
C PRO A 141 -0.14 -0.06 -16.15
N GLY A 142 0.58 0.76 -15.39
CA GLY A 142 0.73 2.20 -15.66
C GLY A 142 -0.45 3.08 -15.21
N SER A 143 -1.49 2.51 -14.59
CA SER A 143 -2.62 3.30 -14.05
C SER A 143 -2.23 4.25 -12.93
N VAL A 144 -1.10 3.98 -12.27
CA VAL A 144 -0.60 4.80 -11.17
C VAL A 144 0.56 5.67 -11.69
N PRO A 145 0.43 7.01 -11.65
CA PRO A 145 1.40 7.92 -12.25
C PRO A 145 2.65 8.11 -11.36
N SER A 146 3.43 7.04 -11.19
CA SER A 146 4.69 7.05 -10.47
C SER A 146 5.88 7.21 -11.42
N LYS A 147 7.01 7.69 -10.90
CA LYS A 147 8.29 7.75 -11.61
C LYS A 147 8.90 6.36 -11.69
N SER A 148 9.59 6.10 -12.80
CA SER A 148 10.39 4.90 -13.03
C SER A 148 11.81 5.33 -13.42
N PRO A 149 12.87 4.85 -12.75
CA PRO A 149 12.81 3.93 -11.61
C PRO A 149 12.17 4.56 -10.37
N TYR A 150 11.51 3.73 -9.57
CA TYR A 150 10.78 4.12 -8.37
C TYR A 150 11.79 4.53 -7.30
N PRO A 151 11.69 5.75 -6.75
CA PRO A 151 12.63 6.22 -5.74
C PRO A 151 12.58 5.33 -4.49
N PRO A 152 13.74 4.99 -3.89
CA PRO A 152 13.75 4.19 -2.66
C PRO A 152 13.08 4.98 -1.51
N PRO A 153 12.33 4.30 -0.63
CA PRO A 153 11.76 4.94 0.54
C PRO A 153 12.82 5.42 1.51
N THR A 154 12.53 6.50 2.23
CA THR A 154 13.40 6.99 3.31
C THR A 154 12.97 6.39 4.64
N TRP A 155 13.92 6.14 5.55
CA TRP A 155 13.55 5.68 6.89
C TRP A 155 12.70 6.73 7.61
N THR A 156 11.69 6.26 8.35
CA THR A 156 10.87 7.12 9.21
C THR A 156 10.41 6.38 10.46
N ARG A 157 10.14 7.11 11.52
CA ARG A 157 9.60 6.58 12.77
C ARG A 157 8.07 6.54 12.70
N PRO A 158 7.41 5.48 13.23
CA PRO A 158 5.96 5.48 13.38
C PRO A 158 5.45 6.68 14.18
N PRO A 159 4.36 7.34 13.75
CA PRO A 159 3.68 8.33 14.56
C PRO A 159 3.29 7.76 15.93
N ALA A 160 3.39 8.57 16.99
CA ALA A 160 3.11 8.12 18.36
C ALA A 160 1.71 7.47 18.53
N ARG A 161 0.73 7.89 17.73
CA ARG A 161 -0.63 7.32 17.74
C ARG A 161 -0.71 5.86 17.25
N LEU A 162 0.31 5.38 16.53
CA LEU A 162 0.33 4.05 15.90
C LEU A 162 1.26 3.06 16.59
N THR A 163 1.92 3.42 17.70
CA THR A 163 2.92 2.58 18.36
C THR A 163 2.40 1.19 18.75
N ASN A 164 1.09 1.07 18.99
CA ASN A 164 0.47 -0.22 19.30
C ASN A 164 0.06 -1.00 18.04
N LEU A 165 -0.23 -0.30 16.94
CA LEU A 165 -0.73 -0.90 15.69
C LEU A 165 0.39 -1.45 14.81
N VAL A 166 1.58 -0.83 14.87
CA VAL A 166 2.68 -1.15 13.96
C VAL A 166 3.96 -1.55 14.69
N ILE A 167 4.82 -2.28 13.99
CA ILE A 167 6.17 -2.61 14.42
C ILE A 167 7.11 -1.54 13.84
N SER A 168 7.98 -1.00 14.69
CA SER A 168 8.97 0.01 14.26
C SER A 168 10.06 -0.64 13.41
N ILE A 169 10.39 0.01 12.30
CA ILE A 169 11.52 -0.38 11.45
C ILE A 169 12.81 0.16 12.11
N PRO A 170 13.85 -0.66 12.28
CA PRO A 170 15.12 -0.19 12.84
C PRO A 170 15.71 0.94 11.98
N PRO A 171 16.31 1.97 12.59
CA PRO A 171 16.98 3.02 11.83
C PRO A 171 18.13 2.42 11.02
N PRO A 172 18.44 3.01 9.84
CA PRO A 172 19.62 2.62 9.09
C PRO A 172 20.86 2.79 9.98
N PRO A 173 21.90 1.94 9.79
CA PRO A 173 23.16 2.09 10.51
C PRO A 173 23.67 3.52 10.35
N ALA A 174 24.13 4.13 11.44
CA ALA A 174 24.77 5.42 11.36
C ALA A 174 25.97 5.30 10.39
N PRO A 175 26.16 6.27 9.47
CA PRO A 175 27.33 6.27 8.62
C PRO A 175 28.58 6.21 9.51
N PRO A 176 29.62 5.48 9.08
CA PRO A 176 30.85 5.41 9.85
C PRO A 176 31.35 6.83 10.12
N PRO A 177 31.88 7.11 11.33
CA PRO A 177 32.45 8.42 11.60
C PRO A 177 33.48 8.74 10.52
N LEU A 178 33.32 9.90 9.88
CA LEU A 178 34.31 10.40 8.94
C LEU A 178 35.67 10.37 9.65
N PRO A 179 36.74 9.88 9.03
CA PRO A 179 38.06 9.94 9.63
C PRO A 179 38.30 11.39 10.04
N ASP A 180 38.59 11.61 11.33
CA ASP A 180 38.92 12.94 11.82
C ASP A 180 39.93 13.55 10.85
N PRO A 181 39.75 14.80 10.40
CA PRO A 181 40.80 15.56 9.73
C PRO A 181 41.91 15.80 10.76
N GLY A 182 42.63 14.74 11.11
CA GLY A 182 43.77 14.78 11.99
C GLY A 182 44.80 15.60 11.26
N LEU A 183 44.95 16.85 11.72
CA LEU A 183 46.15 17.69 11.76
C LEU A 183 47.31 17.13 10.93
N GLY A 184 47.08 17.00 9.63
CA GLY A 184 48.07 16.65 8.64
C GLY A 184 48.86 17.92 8.41
N SER A 185 49.90 18.08 9.21
CA SER A 185 50.99 19.02 9.03
C SER A 185 51.14 19.41 7.56
N CYS A 186 50.91 20.70 7.27
CA CYS A 186 51.20 21.29 5.97
C CYS A 186 52.66 20.98 5.61
N SER A 187 52.87 20.07 4.65
CA SER A 187 54.09 20.07 3.86
C SER A 187 53.71 20.58 2.47
N PRO A 188 54.15 21.79 2.07
CA PRO A 188 53.92 22.28 0.73
C PRO A 188 54.87 21.56 -0.22
N GLU A 189 54.41 20.47 -0.84
CA GLU A 189 55.13 19.86 -1.94
C GLU A 189 54.67 20.47 -3.28
N VAL A 190 55.67 20.93 -4.01
CA VAL A 190 55.61 21.85 -5.13
C VAL A 190 55.06 21.16 -6.38
N VAL A 191 54.15 21.87 -7.05
CA VAL A 191 53.58 21.60 -8.38
C VAL A 191 54.67 21.40 -9.43
N PRO A 192 54.49 20.50 -10.41
CA PRO A 192 54.27 21.01 -11.77
C PRO A 192 53.17 20.28 -12.57
N THR A 193 52.26 21.10 -13.09
CA THR A 193 51.33 20.90 -14.22
C THR A 193 52.12 20.91 -15.55
N PRO A 194 51.52 20.69 -16.75
CA PRO A 194 50.60 19.66 -17.27
C PRO A 194 51.24 18.83 -18.41
N SER A 195 50.64 17.69 -18.79
CA SER A 195 50.80 17.16 -20.15
C SER A 195 49.44 16.81 -20.75
N GLN A 196 49.08 17.59 -21.76
CA GLN A 196 48.03 17.33 -22.75
C GLN A 196 48.33 16.01 -23.49
N CYS A 197 47.35 15.13 -23.58
CA CYS A 197 47.11 14.23 -24.72
C CYS A 197 45.59 14.29 -24.94
N ASP A 198 45.09 15.10 -25.86
CA ASP A 198 44.99 14.90 -27.29
C ASP A 198 43.78 14.01 -27.70
N ILE A 199 43.19 14.48 -28.78
CA ILE A 199 41.88 14.26 -29.37
C ILE A 199 41.73 12.83 -29.88
N GLY A 200 40.58 12.20 -29.60
CA GLY A 200 40.21 10.90 -30.17
C GLY A 200 38.69 10.69 -30.21
N GLN A 201 38.08 11.21 -31.27
CA GLN A 201 36.68 11.02 -31.66
C GLN A 201 36.38 9.56 -32.11
N PRO A 202 35.11 9.18 -32.42
CA PRO A 202 34.50 7.91 -32.06
C PRO A 202 34.61 6.85 -33.17
N ARG A 203 34.52 5.57 -32.77
CA ARG A 203 34.13 4.49 -33.69
C ARG A 203 33.10 3.58 -33.04
N SER A 204 31.87 3.71 -33.51
CA SER A 204 30.90 2.61 -33.52
C SER A 204 31.39 1.49 -34.44
N PRO A 205 31.17 0.24 -34.06
CA PRO A 205 30.76 -0.75 -35.05
C PRO A 205 29.56 -1.58 -34.58
N LYS A 206 28.54 -1.55 -35.45
CA LYS A 206 27.87 -2.70 -36.07
C LYS A 206 27.36 -3.83 -35.18
N ALA A 207 26.04 -3.99 -35.26
CA ALA A 207 25.27 -5.19 -35.02
C ALA A 207 25.93 -6.46 -35.57
N GLN A 208 25.92 -7.51 -34.76
CA GLN A 208 25.93 -8.91 -35.19
C GLN A 208 25.02 -9.70 -34.27
N SER A 209 23.85 -10.06 -34.80
CA SER A 209 23.00 -11.13 -34.29
C SER A 209 23.68 -12.47 -34.55
N PRO A 210 23.77 -13.37 -33.56
CA PRO A 210 23.82 -14.79 -33.82
C PRO A 210 22.40 -15.36 -33.77
N ALA A 211 21.97 -15.91 -34.90
CA ALA A 211 20.86 -16.85 -34.97
C ALA A 211 21.19 -18.06 -34.09
N LEU A 212 20.35 -18.31 -33.08
CA LEU A 212 20.43 -19.49 -32.24
C LEU A 212 19.34 -20.47 -32.68
N GLU A 213 19.85 -21.52 -33.30
CA GLU A 213 19.39 -22.90 -33.40
C GLU A 213 18.04 -23.25 -32.74
N GLU A 214 17.13 -23.71 -33.59
CA GLU A 214 15.84 -24.28 -33.29
C GLU A 214 16.04 -25.69 -32.67
N GLN A 215 15.90 -25.79 -31.35
CA GLN A 215 15.90 -27.07 -30.63
C GLN A 215 14.44 -27.47 -30.37
N PRO A 216 13.99 -28.69 -30.74
CA PRO A 216 12.61 -29.11 -30.53
C PRO A 216 12.30 -29.28 -29.03
N PRO A 217 11.13 -28.85 -28.55
CA PRO A 217 10.76 -28.98 -27.15
C PRO A 217 10.53 -30.44 -26.78
N ALA A 218 11.21 -30.87 -25.72
CA ALA A 218 10.98 -32.14 -25.06
C ALA A 218 9.54 -32.20 -24.54
N GLU A 219 8.87 -33.32 -24.82
CA GLU A 219 7.53 -33.65 -24.34
C GLU A 219 7.53 -33.67 -22.80
N ASN A 220 6.96 -32.61 -22.23
CA ASN A 220 6.75 -32.50 -20.80
C ASN A 220 5.54 -33.38 -20.45
N THR A 221 5.81 -34.55 -19.88
CA THR A 221 4.80 -35.46 -19.34
C THR A 221 4.15 -34.79 -18.13
N SER A 222 3.09 -34.03 -18.39
CA SER A 222 2.23 -33.42 -17.38
C SER A 222 1.63 -34.52 -16.49
N LEU A 223 2.22 -34.68 -15.31
CA LEU A 223 1.73 -35.53 -14.22
C LEU A 223 0.44 -35.01 -13.57
N PHE A 224 -0.12 -33.90 -14.07
CA PHE A 224 -1.41 -33.38 -13.64
C PHE A 224 -2.50 -33.84 -14.59
N SER A 225 -3.26 -34.85 -14.16
CA SER A 225 -4.59 -35.13 -14.72
C SER A 225 -5.58 -34.13 -14.14
N PRO A 226 -6.37 -33.41 -14.96
CA PRO A 226 -7.43 -32.53 -14.47
C PRO A 226 -8.42 -33.32 -13.60
N TYR A 227 -8.70 -32.82 -12.39
CA TYR A 227 -9.64 -33.43 -11.47
C TYR A 227 -11.00 -33.66 -12.15
N HIS A 228 -11.42 -34.92 -12.23
CA HIS A 228 -12.75 -35.31 -12.66
C HIS A 228 -13.62 -35.50 -11.42
N PRO A 229 -14.62 -34.63 -11.18
CA PRO A 229 -15.52 -34.81 -10.05
C PRO A 229 -16.33 -36.11 -10.20
N PRO A 230 -16.57 -36.84 -9.10
CA PRO A 230 -17.35 -38.07 -9.13
C PRO A 230 -18.80 -37.81 -9.56
N SER A 231 -19.37 -38.73 -10.34
CA SER A 231 -20.71 -38.66 -10.98
C SER A 231 -21.90 -38.61 -10.00
N GLN A 232 -21.65 -38.51 -8.69
CA GLN A 232 -22.65 -38.57 -7.63
C GLN A 232 -22.73 -37.27 -6.83
N HIS A 233 -22.47 -36.12 -7.47
CA HIS A 233 -22.84 -34.85 -6.84
C HIS A 233 -24.38 -34.75 -6.81
N PRO A 234 -25.01 -34.62 -5.63
CA PRO A 234 -26.44 -34.39 -5.55
C PRO A 234 -26.76 -33.10 -6.31
N SER A 235 -27.78 -33.14 -7.16
CA SER A 235 -28.27 -31.97 -7.88
C SER A 235 -28.59 -30.88 -6.85
N HIS A 236 -27.84 -29.77 -6.90
CA HIS A 236 -28.16 -28.61 -6.11
C HIS A 236 -29.58 -28.18 -6.47
N ALA A 237 -30.49 -28.39 -5.53
CA ALA A 237 -31.89 -28.05 -5.67
C ALA A 237 -32.00 -26.59 -6.13
N HIS A 238 -32.80 -26.39 -7.18
CA HIS A 238 -33.24 -25.08 -7.62
C HIS A 238 -33.76 -24.30 -6.42
N PHE A 239 -33.02 -23.28 -6.01
CA PHE A 239 -33.52 -22.28 -5.07
C PHE A 239 -34.59 -21.50 -5.82
N LEU A 240 -35.85 -21.90 -5.63
CA LEU A 240 -37.00 -21.17 -6.13
C LEU A 240 -36.97 -19.78 -5.50
N ASN A 241 -36.62 -18.81 -6.33
CA ASN A 241 -36.68 -17.40 -6.02
C ASN A 241 -38.16 -17.00 -6.06
N GLN A 242 -38.84 -17.22 -4.93
CA GLN A 242 -40.24 -16.91 -4.75
C GLN A 242 -40.34 -15.76 -3.77
N ASP A 243 -40.02 -14.54 -4.22
CA ASP A 243 -40.65 -13.35 -3.67
C ASP A 243 -40.54 -12.13 -4.61
N GLN A 244 -41.73 -11.70 -5.02
CA GLN A 244 -42.13 -10.31 -5.24
C GLN A 244 -41.78 -9.63 -6.57
N GLN A 245 -42.61 -9.96 -7.56
CA GLN A 245 -43.17 -8.96 -8.47
C GLN A 245 -43.98 -7.93 -7.66
N HIS A 246 -43.50 -6.68 -7.57
CA HIS A 246 -44.35 -5.52 -7.29
C HIS A 246 -44.50 -4.72 -8.58
N THR A 247 -45.70 -4.82 -9.13
CA THR A 247 -46.24 -4.05 -10.23
C THR A 247 -46.25 -2.56 -9.87
N HIS A 248 -45.52 -1.75 -10.64
CA HIS A 248 -45.60 -0.30 -10.56
C HIS A 248 -46.99 0.19 -10.97
N THR A 249 -47.74 0.73 -10.02
CA THR A 249 -48.88 1.61 -10.27
C THR A 249 -48.47 3.03 -9.90
N PRO A 250 -48.71 4.06 -10.72
CA PRO A 250 -48.38 5.44 -10.39
C PRO A 250 -49.50 6.04 -9.54
N SER A 251 -49.21 6.37 -8.28
CA SER A 251 -50.13 7.08 -7.40
C SER A 251 -49.38 7.99 -6.42
N GLU A 252 -49.63 9.28 -6.60
CA GLU A 252 -49.80 10.28 -5.55
C GLU A 252 -48.55 10.81 -4.78
N PRO A 253 -48.40 12.15 -4.68
CA PRO A 253 -47.28 12.76 -3.97
C PRO A 253 -47.37 12.52 -2.46
N THR A 254 -46.38 11.81 -1.93
CA THR A 254 -46.22 11.56 -0.49
C THR A 254 -45.84 12.87 0.23
N PRO A 255 -46.51 13.24 1.34
CA PRO A 255 -46.19 14.44 2.11
C PRO A 255 -44.86 14.30 2.85
N GLU A 256 -44.10 15.39 2.89
CA GLU A 256 -42.78 15.49 3.52
C GLU A 256 -42.75 14.96 4.97
N PRO A 257 -41.71 14.20 5.35
CA PRO A 257 -41.51 13.80 6.72
C PRO A 257 -41.15 15.02 7.59
N LYS A 258 -42.08 15.42 8.45
CA LYS A 258 -41.85 16.40 9.51
C LYS A 258 -40.72 15.90 10.42
N PHE A 259 -39.55 16.54 10.31
CA PHE A 259 -38.44 16.38 11.23
C PHE A 259 -38.90 16.69 12.66
N LYS A 260 -39.06 15.65 13.49
CA LYS A 260 -39.19 15.80 14.94
C LYS A 260 -37.84 16.26 15.48
N LYS A 261 -37.71 17.58 15.67
CA LYS A 261 -36.63 18.24 16.39
C LYS A 261 -36.57 17.64 17.80
N LYS A 262 -35.59 16.77 18.07
CA LYS A 262 -35.33 16.25 19.41
C LYS A 262 -34.85 17.43 20.26
N PHE A 263 -35.61 17.74 21.29
CA PHE A 263 -35.29 18.76 22.28
C PHE A 263 -34.02 18.33 23.03
N ASP A 264 -33.04 19.24 23.08
CA ASP A 264 -31.83 19.09 23.89
C ASP A 264 -32.17 19.43 25.35
N PRO A 265 -32.00 18.51 26.31
CA PRO A 265 -32.35 18.74 27.71
C PRO A 265 -31.36 19.65 28.48
N TYR A 266 -30.35 20.25 27.84
CA TYR A 266 -29.32 21.04 28.51
C TYR A 266 -29.33 22.56 28.24
N GLU A 267 -30.36 23.14 27.62
CA GLU A 267 -30.54 24.61 27.64
C GLU A 267 -31.04 25.07 29.02
N LEU A 268 -30.12 25.13 29.99
CA LEU A 268 -30.31 25.81 31.27
C LEU A 268 -30.21 27.32 31.03
N GLY A 269 -31.32 28.01 31.27
CA GLY A 269 -31.48 29.44 31.05
C GLY A 269 -30.50 30.29 31.86
N GLU A 270 -29.85 31.21 31.16
CA GLU A 270 -29.25 32.40 31.76
C GLU A 270 -30.37 33.39 32.06
N VAL A 271 -30.71 33.49 33.35
CA VAL A 271 -31.59 34.53 33.88
C VAL A 271 -30.75 35.80 34.02
N LEU A 272 -30.95 36.73 33.09
CA LEU A 272 -30.42 38.09 33.15
C LEU A 272 -31.14 38.88 34.25
N HIS A 273 -30.43 39.18 35.33
CA HIS A 273 -30.73 40.29 36.22
C HIS A 273 -29.91 41.50 35.76
N SER A 274 -30.59 42.52 35.24
CA SER A 274 -30.38 43.97 35.42
C SER A 274 -30.85 44.76 34.21
#